data_AF-A0A4T0W2L3-F1
#
_entry.id   AF-A0A4T0W2L3-F1
#
_cell.length_a   1.000
_cell.length_b   1.000
_cell.length_c   1.000
_cell.angle_alpha   90.00
_cell.angle_beta   90.00
_cell.angle_gamma   90.00
#
_symmetry.space_group_name_H-M   'P 1'
#
loop_
_entity.id
_entity.type
_entity.pdbx_description
1 polymer ?
#
loop_
_entity_poly.entity_id
_entity_poly.type
_entity_poly.pdbx_seq_one_letter_code
_entity_poly.pdbx_strand_id
1 'polypeptide(L)'
;MAPRTDFPPIRACLFDMDGLLLDTEDLYTACINLILEQYGRPLLPWNIKAKLQGRPGPDATRIFHEWAQLPIAHDEYHQKLSAHQRELFPTTGPLPGVPDLLQNLGRTRYWDLKPRADGNKDPHRVHIALATSSNEANFKLKSDHLTELFSVFPSHRRVLGDDKRIAPGRGKPNPDIFLLALKTINESLGDGEKPITPEECLVFEDSVPGVEAGRRAGMRVIWCPHKGLLKEYAGREKEVLAGRTGEAGQVDMHQVGEIDDGWAEYLPTLEDFPYEKFGMTIPPVEVDNEPFMKENVGDVLVDKTNGSA
;
A
#
# COMPACT_ATOMS: atom_id res chain seq x y z
N MET A 1 11.23 17.29 -18.35
CA MET A 1 10.16 18.11 -18.98
C MET A 1 9.65 19.09 -17.93
N ALA A 2 8.77 20.05 -18.27
CA ALA A 2 8.03 20.76 -17.22
C ALA A 2 7.05 19.77 -16.57
N PRO A 3 6.87 19.80 -15.23
CA PRO A 3 5.98 18.87 -14.56
C PRO A 3 4.53 19.09 -15.01
N ARG A 4 3.78 18.01 -15.18
CA ARG A 4 2.33 18.10 -15.39
C ARG A 4 1.69 18.63 -14.10
N THR A 5 0.78 19.59 -14.24
CA THR A 5 0.10 20.23 -13.09
C THR A 5 -1.43 20.21 -13.23
N ASP A 6 -1.96 19.71 -14.34
CA ASP A 6 -3.38 19.71 -14.69
C ASP A 6 -4.05 18.34 -14.47
N PHE A 7 -3.62 17.62 -13.43
CA PHE A 7 -4.22 16.34 -13.07
C PHE A 7 -5.69 16.48 -12.66
N PRO A 8 -6.54 15.50 -12.97
CA PRO A 8 -7.89 15.47 -12.41
C PRO A 8 -7.84 15.32 -10.88
N PRO A 9 -8.90 15.74 -10.16
CA PRO A 9 -9.03 15.48 -8.73
C PRO A 9 -8.95 13.98 -8.41
N ILE A 10 -8.29 13.63 -7.30
CA ILE A 10 -8.16 12.24 -6.86
C ILE A 10 -9.51 11.75 -6.33
N ARG A 11 -9.99 10.63 -6.87
CA ARG A 11 -11.20 9.92 -6.43
C ARG A 11 -10.90 8.60 -5.72
N ALA A 12 -9.69 8.07 -5.87
CA ALA A 12 -9.28 6.84 -5.20
C ALA A 12 -7.85 6.93 -4.63
N CYS A 13 -7.67 6.47 -3.39
CA CYS A 13 -6.38 6.27 -2.76
C CYS A 13 -6.09 4.77 -2.61
N LEU A 14 -4.93 4.32 -3.06
CA LEU A 14 -4.51 2.93 -3.06
C LEU A 14 -3.25 2.81 -2.20
N PHE A 15 -3.30 2.00 -1.15
CA PHE A 15 -2.24 1.97 -0.15
C PHE A 15 -1.46 0.67 -0.23
N ASP A 16 -0.12 0.74 -0.29
CA ASP A 16 0.69 -0.35 0.26
C ASP A 16 0.48 -0.45 1.79
N MET A 17 1.10 -1.42 2.46
CA MET A 17 0.97 -1.63 3.90
C MET A 17 2.32 -1.61 4.60
N ASP A 18 3.30 -2.34 4.06
CA ASP A 18 4.52 -2.69 4.77
C ASP A 18 5.54 -1.58 4.60
N GLY A 19 5.98 -0.96 5.71
CA GLY A 19 6.87 0.21 5.64
C GLY A 19 6.17 1.53 5.30
N LEU A 20 4.86 1.49 5.03
CA LEU A 20 4.03 2.66 4.73
C LEU A 20 2.93 2.91 5.77
N LEU A 21 2.02 1.94 5.95
CA LEU A 21 0.97 2.03 6.97
C LEU A 21 1.53 1.60 8.33
N LEU A 22 2.39 0.59 8.32
CA LEU A 22 2.94 -0.06 9.49
C LEU A 22 4.47 -0.02 9.48
N ASP A 23 5.08 0.00 10.67
CA ASP A 23 6.54 0.03 10.89
C ASP A 23 7.26 -1.32 10.61
N THR A 24 6.70 -2.14 9.72
CA THR A 24 7.09 -3.55 9.55
C THR A 24 8.48 -3.75 8.98
N GLU A 25 9.04 -2.76 8.26
CA GLU A 25 10.37 -2.88 7.63
C GLU A 25 11.52 -3.07 8.61
N ASP A 26 11.41 -2.50 9.81
CA ASP A 26 12.40 -2.71 10.87
C ASP A 26 12.21 -4.08 11.53
N LEU A 27 10.96 -4.55 11.67
CA LEU A 27 10.66 -5.88 12.19
C LEU A 27 11.10 -7.00 11.23
N TYR A 28 10.91 -6.82 9.93
CA TYR A 28 11.45 -7.72 8.90
C TYR A 28 12.98 -7.83 9.02
N THR A 29 13.65 -6.69 9.21
CA THR A 29 15.10 -6.64 9.38
C THR A 29 15.55 -7.34 10.66
N ALA A 30 14.83 -7.14 11.77
CA ALA A 30 15.09 -7.82 13.03
C ALA A 30 14.97 -9.34 12.89
N CYS A 31 13.88 -9.84 12.31
CA CYS A 31 13.67 -11.27 12.05
C CYS A 31 14.82 -11.89 11.24
N ILE A 32 15.26 -11.20 10.17
CA ILE A 32 16.35 -11.68 9.30
C ILE A 32 17.68 -11.66 10.05
N ASN A 33 17.98 -10.59 10.78
CA ASN A 33 19.24 -10.43 11.52
C ASN A 33 19.42 -11.46 12.63
N LEU A 34 18.35 -11.82 13.35
CA LEU A 34 18.36 -12.90 14.34
C LEU A 34 18.84 -14.22 13.74
N ILE A 35 18.53 -14.48 12.47
CA ILE A 35 18.98 -15.67 11.75
C ILE A 35 20.42 -15.48 11.25
N LEU A 36 20.74 -14.33 10.63
CA LEU A 36 22.09 -14.05 10.12
C LEU A 36 23.16 -14.19 11.21
N GLU A 37 22.90 -13.69 12.42
CA GLU A 37 23.79 -13.77 13.57
C GLU A 37 24.09 -15.22 13.99
N GLN A 38 23.10 -16.12 13.95
CA GLN A 38 23.27 -17.54 14.28
C GLN A 38 24.28 -18.25 13.37
N TYR A 39 24.47 -17.74 12.14
CA TYR A 39 25.37 -18.30 11.14
C TYR A 39 26.60 -17.42 10.91
N GLY A 40 26.89 -16.46 11.80
CA GLY A 40 28.07 -15.59 11.70
C GLY A 40 28.09 -14.70 10.47
N ARG A 41 26.92 -14.38 9.89
CA ARG A 41 26.78 -13.44 8.77
C ARG A 41 26.71 -12.01 9.28
N PRO A 42 27.18 -11.01 8.50
CA PRO A 42 26.92 -9.62 8.82
C PRO A 42 25.41 -9.34 8.81
N LEU A 43 24.98 -8.35 9.60
CA LEU A 43 23.62 -7.83 9.58
C LEU A 43 23.23 -7.40 8.16
N LEU A 44 21.93 -7.49 7.85
CA LEU A 44 21.36 -7.16 6.55
C LEU A 44 21.72 -5.70 6.16
N PRO A 45 22.57 -5.49 5.14
CA PRO A 45 22.97 -4.16 4.72
C PRO A 45 21.88 -3.50 3.87
N TRP A 46 21.84 -2.17 3.87
CA TRP A 46 20.79 -1.38 3.18
C TRP A 46 20.73 -1.64 1.68
N ASN A 47 21.86 -1.80 1.01
CA ASN A 47 21.92 -2.13 -0.42
C ASN A 47 21.27 -3.48 -0.79
N ILE A 48 21.12 -4.39 0.18
CA ILE A 48 20.37 -5.64 0.02
C ILE A 48 18.94 -5.44 0.49
N LYS A 49 18.70 -4.85 1.66
CA LYS A 49 17.35 -4.55 2.18
C LYS A 49 16.51 -3.81 1.14
N ALA A 50 17.07 -2.77 0.52
CA ALA A 50 16.43 -1.99 -0.53
C ALA A 50 15.97 -2.81 -1.74
N LYS A 51 16.63 -3.94 -2.02
CA LYS A 51 16.25 -4.87 -3.10
C LYS A 51 15.17 -5.85 -2.68
N LEU A 52 14.93 -6.04 -1.38
CA LEU A 52 13.89 -6.92 -0.85
C LEU A 52 12.55 -6.19 -0.71
N GLN A 53 12.60 -4.93 -0.27
CA GLN A 53 11.43 -4.09 0.05
C GLN A 53 10.44 -4.00 -1.10
N GLY A 54 9.14 -4.14 -0.78
CA GLY A 54 8.02 -4.03 -1.73
C GLY A 54 7.84 -5.19 -2.72
N ARG A 55 8.78 -6.15 -2.79
CA ARG A 55 8.67 -7.28 -3.73
C ARG A 55 7.76 -8.40 -3.22
N PRO A 56 7.22 -9.23 -4.12
CA PRO A 56 6.62 -10.50 -3.74
C PRO A 56 7.59 -11.38 -2.94
N GLY A 57 7.06 -12.09 -1.94
CA GLY A 57 7.85 -12.94 -1.05
C GLY A 57 8.84 -13.90 -1.74
N PRO A 58 8.44 -14.63 -2.80
CA PRO A 58 9.35 -15.52 -3.53
C PRO A 58 10.56 -14.79 -4.14
N ASP A 59 10.35 -13.61 -4.72
CA ASP A 59 11.42 -12.83 -5.36
C ASP A 59 12.38 -12.25 -4.32
N ALA A 60 11.84 -11.70 -3.22
CA ALA A 60 12.65 -11.22 -2.10
C ALA A 60 13.47 -12.37 -1.48
N THR A 61 12.86 -13.55 -1.30
CA THR A 61 13.55 -14.71 -0.73
C THR A 61 14.70 -15.17 -1.63
N ARG A 62 14.50 -15.19 -2.96
CA ARG A 62 15.57 -15.52 -3.91
C ARG A 62 16.77 -14.57 -3.79
N ILE A 63 16.54 -13.26 -3.81
CA ILE A 63 17.60 -12.24 -3.67
C ILE A 63 18.32 -12.38 -2.33
N PHE A 64 17.58 -12.61 -1.25
CA PHE A 64 18.15 -12.84 0.07
C PHE A 64 19.10 -14.05 0.07
N HIS A 65 18.67 -15.20 -0.45
CA HIS A 65 19.50 -16.42 -0.45
C HIS A 65 20.75 -16.28 -1.33
N GLU A 66 20.65 -15.61 -2.48
CA GLU A 66 21.79 -15.32 -3.36
C GLU A 66 22.89 -14.53 -2.61
N TRP A 67 22.49 -13.57 -1.77
CA TRP A 67 23.44 -12.79 -0.96
C TRP A 67 23.89 -13.50 0.33
N ALA A 68 22.94 -14.04 1.09
CA ALA A 68 23.16 -14.53 2.46
C ALA A 68 23.97 -15.83 2.48
N GLN A 69 23.77 -16.71 1.49
CA GLN A 69 24.48 -17.99 1.36
C GLN A 69 24.55 -18.78 2.68
N LEU A 70 23.43 -18.84 3.40
CA LEU A 70 23.35 -19.53 4.69
C LEU A 70 23.58 -21.05 4.53
N PRO A 71 24.30 -21.70 5.45
CA PRO A 71 24.59 -23.13 5.38
C PRO A 71 23.41 -23.98 5.90
N ILE A 72 22.18 -23.64 5.49
CA ILE A 72 20.95 -24.35 5.86
C ILE A 72 20.02 -24.50 4.67
N ALA A 73 19.12 -25.48 4.75
CA ALA A 73 18.08 -25.65 3.76
C ALA A 73 17.10 -24.46 3.75
N HIS A 74 16.51 -24.16 2.59
CA HIS A 74 15.53 -23.07 2.46
C HIS A 74 14.33 -23.30 3.39
N ASP A 75 13.84 -24.53 3.51
CA ASP A 75 12.72 -24.84 4.40
C ASP A 75 13.05 -24.59 5.88
N GLU A 76 14.28 -24.88 6.30
CA GLU A 76 14.75 -24.58 7.66
C GLU A 76 14.81 -23.06 7.90
N TYR A 77 15.32 -22.29 6.93
CA TYR A 77 15.31 -20.83 6.98
C TYR A 77 13.88 -20.28 7.09
N HIS A 78 12.96 -20.76 6.25
CA HIS A 78 11.56 -20.33 6.26
C HIS A 78 10.86 -20.63 7.59
N GLN A 79 11.14 -21.79 8.20
CA GLN A 79 10.59 -22.13 9.52
C GLN A 79 11.11 -21.19 10.62
N LYS A 80 12.42 -20.92 10.64
CA LYS A 80 13.03 -19.95 11.58
C LYS A 80 12.47 -18.54 11.38
N LEU A 81 12.39 -18.08 10.15
CA LEU A 81 11.86 -16.76 9.81
C LEU A 81 10.40 -16.63 10.25
N SER A 82 9.58 -17.63 9.94
CA SER A 82 8.16 -17.65 10.34
C SER A 82 7.98 -17.66 11.85
N ALA A 83 8.89 -18.30 12.60
CA ALA A 83 8.86 -18.28 14.05
C ALA A 83 9.11 -16.88 14.62
N HIS A 84 10.14 -16.19 14.13
CA HIS A 84 10.42 -14.79 14.53
C HIS A 84 9.31 -13.83 14.09
N GLN A 85 8.72 -14.02 12.91
CA GLN A 85 7.60 -13.21 12.43
C GLN A 85 6.35 -13.35 13.31
N ARG A 86 6.02 -14.56 13.78
CA ARG A 86 4.91 -14.78 14.72
C ARG A 86 5.12 -14.09 16.07
N GLU A 87 6.36 -13.88 16.47
CA GLU A 87 6.70 -13.19 17.72
C GLU A 87 6.67 -11.67 17.54
N LEU A 88 7.24 -11.15 16.45
CA LEU A 88 7.48 -9.72 16.26
C LEU A 88 6.36 -8.99 15.50
N PHE A 89 5.70 -9.61 14.51
CA PHE A 89 4.65 -8.91 13.74
C PHE A 89 3.45 -8.43 14.57
N PRO A 90 3.01 -9.14 15.63
CA PRO A 90 1.97 -8.62 16.52
C PRO A 90 2.35 -7.35 17.29
N THR A 91 3.61 -6.91 17.24
CA THR A 91 4.07 -5.67 17.91
C THR A 91 4.17 -4.49 16.96
N THR A 92 3.82 -4.65 15.68
CA THR A 92 3.86 -3.54 14.71
C THR A 92 2.85 -2.46 15.07
N GLY A 93 3.21 -1.21 14.78
CA GLY A 93 2.38 -0.03 14.99
C GLY A 93 2.22 0.82 13.74
N PRO A 94 1.21 1.71 13.71
CA PRO A 94 1.06 2.65 12.60
C PRO A 94 2.22 3.64 12.54
N LEU A 95 2.64 3.99 11.33
CA LEU A 95 3.60 5.06 11.11
C LEU A 95 2.98 6.46 11.36
N PRO A 96 3.80 7.49 11.65
CA PRO A 96 3.30 8.84 11.88
C PRO A 96 2.39 9.36 10.75
N GLY A 97 1.28 9.97 11.14
CA GLY A 97 0.26 10.51 10.22
C GLY A 97 -0.70 9.48 9.61
N VAL A 98 -0.39 8.18 9.65
CA VAL A 98 -1.26 7.13 9.08
C VAL A 98 -2.66 7.10 9.70
N PRO A 99 -2.83 7.14 11.04
CA PRO A 99 -4.16 7.11 11.64
C PRO A 99 -5.03 8.27 11.17
N ASP A 100 -4.49 9.50 11.19
CA ASP A 100 -5.21 10.71 10.77
C ASP A 100 -5.53 10.67 9.27
N LEU A 101 -4.57 10.24 8.45
CA LEU A 101 -4.77 10.10 7.01
C LEU A 101 -5.92 9.14 6.68
N LEU A 102 -5.88 7.93 7.24
CA LEU A 102 -6.91 6.92 7.00
C LEU A 102 -8.27 7.35 7.54
N GLN A 103 -8.32 7.95 8.74
CA GLN A 103 -9.55 8.46 9.32
C GLN A 103 -10.16 9.58 8.46
N ASN A 104 -9.35 10.56 8.04
CA ASN A 104 -9.80 11.67 7.21
C ASN A 104 -10.32 11.21 5.85
N LEU A 105 -9.59 10.32 5.17
CA LEU A 105 -10.04 9.75 3.90
C LEU A 105 -11.29 8.89 4.08
N GLY A 106 -11.36 8.08 5.14
CA GLY A 106 -12.54 7.28 5.48
C GLY A 106 -13.79 8.14 5.71
N ARG A 107 -13.62 9.28 6.38
CA ARG A 107 -14.69 10.26 6.64
C ARG A 107 -15.29 10.84 5.37
N THR A 108 -14.58 10.86 4.25
CA THR A 108 -15.13 11.35 2.96
C THR A 108 -16.37 10.58 2.49
N ARG A 109 -16.67 9.40 3.06
CA ARG A 109 -17.97 8.71 2.88
C ARG A 109 -19.17 9.56 3.27
N TYR A 110 -18.97 10.58 4.11
CA TYR A 110 -19.97 11.60 4.43
C TYR A 110 -20.62 12.20 3.17
N TRP A 111 -19.84 12.42 2.11
CA TRP A 111 -20.35 13.01 0.87
C TRP A 111 -21.36 12.12 0.14
N ASP A 112 -21.28 10.80 0.33
CA ASP A 112 -22.26 9.84 -0.20
C ASP A 112 -23.49 9.72 0.70
N LEU A 113 -23.27 9.74 2.03
CA LEU A 113 -24.29 9.35 3.02
C LEU A 113 -25.17 10.51 3.48
N LYS A 114 -24.68 11.75 3.42
CA LYS A 114 -25.44 12.89 3.93
C LYS A 114 -26.72 13.11 3.11
N PRO A 115 -27.82 13.54 3.74
CA PRO A 115 -29.03 13.93 3.01
C PRO A 115 -28.71 15.02 1.99
N ARG A 116 -29.07 14.79 0.72
CA ARG A 116 -28.85 15.78 -0.34
C ARG A 116 -29.71 17.02 -0.07
N ALA A 117 -29.08 18.18 0.02
CA ALA A 117 -29.76 19.45 -0.06
C ALA A 117 -29.89 19.84 -1.54
N ASP A 118 -31.07 20.33 -1.95
CA ASP A 118 -31.33 20.65 -3.35
C ASP A 118 -30.35 21.71 -3.88
N GLY A 119 -29.64 21.38 -4.96
CA GLY A 119 -28.94 22.35 -5.80
C GLY A 119 -27.46 22.57 -5.54
N ASN A 120 -26.82 21.93 -4.55
CA ASN A 120 -25.37 22.07 -4.33
C ASN A 120 -24.56 20.91 -4.96
N LYS A 121 -23.44 21.24 -5.59
CA LYS A 121 -22.44 20.24 -6.02
C LYS A 121 -21.55 19.92 -4.83
N ASP A 122 -21.86 18.84 -4.14
CA ASP A 122 -21.02 18.36 -3.06
C ASP A 122 -19.68 17.81 -3.60
N PRO A 123 -18.60 17.87 -2.81
CA PRO A 123 -17.38 17.13 -3.10
C PRO A 123 -17.66 15.64 -3.27
N HIS A 124 -16.76 14.92 -3.95
CA HIS A 124 -16.85 13.47 -4.08
C HIS A 124 -16.21 12.77 -2.88
N ARG A 125 -16.70 11.56 -2.58
CA ARG A 125 -16.00 10.62 -1.70
C ARG A 125 -14.66 10.20 -2.32
N VAL A 126 -13.66 10.04 -1.48
CA VAL A 126 -12.42 9.35 -1.84
C VAL A 126 -12.55 7.88 -1.46
N HIS A 127 -12.47 7.00 -2.46
CA HIS A 127 -12.48 5.57 -2.24
C HIS A 127 -11.10 5.07 -1.84
N ILE A 128 -11.05 4.05 -0.97
CA ILE A 128 -9.80 3.50 -0.46
C ILE A 128 -9.72 2.01 -0.76
N ALA A 129 -8.54 1.52 -1.12
CA ALA A 129 -8.21 0.10 -1.20
C ALA A 129 -6.80 -0.18 -0.68
N LEU A 130 -6.60 -1.42 -0.19
CA LEU A 130 -5.31 -1.93 0.26
C LEU A 130 -4.70 -2.80 -0.84
N ALA A 131 -3.41 -2.65 -1.09
CA ALA A 131 -2.65 -3.33 -2.14
C ALA A 131 -1.26 -3.73 -1.61
N THR A 132 -1.19 -4.84 -0.87
CA THR A 132 0.04 -5.31 -0.20
C THR A 132 0.60 -6.57 -0.84
N SER A 133 1.93 -6.67 -0.91
CA SER A 133 2.66 -7.90 -1.30
C SER A 133 2.68 -8.97 -0.19
N SER A 134 2.19 -8.66 1.02
CA SER A 134 2.01 -9.63 2.11
C SER A 134 0.91 -10.63 1.78
N ASN A 135 1.17 -11.92 2.02
CA ASN A 135 0.13 -12.95 1.98
C ASN A 135 -0.86 -12.80 3.14
N GLU A 136 -2.00 -13.49 3.05
CA GLU A 136 -3.06 -13.47 4.07
C GLU A 136 -2.54 -13.75 5.49
N ALA A 137 -1.67 -14.75 5.67
CA ALA A 137 -1.16 -15.13 6.99
C ALA A 137 -0.35 -14.01 7.64
N ASN A 138 0.56 -13.38 6.88
CA ASN A 138 1.37 -12.28 7.38
C ASN A 138 0.57 -10.99 7.52
N PHE A 139 -0.41 -10.74 6.65
CA PHE A 139 -1.34 -9.63 6.80
C PHE A 139 -2.02 -9.71 8.18
N LYS A 140 -2.64 -10.86 8.51
CA LYS A 140 -3.31 -11.07 9.81
C LYS A 140 -2.38 -10.87 11.01
N LEU A 141 -1.18 -11.43 10.97
CA LEU A 141 -0.20 -11.26 12.06
C LEU A 141 0.14 -9.80 12.34
N LYS A 142 0.05 -8.92 11.33
CA LYS A 142 0.36 -7.49 11.43
C LYS A 142 -0.86 -6.63 11.72
N SER A 143 -2.07 -7.07 11.36
CA SER A 143 -3.26 -6.24 11.38
C SER A 143 -4.31 -6.62 12.41
N ASP A 144 -4.33 -7.86 12.92
CA ASP A 144 -5.44 -8.36 13.76
C ASP A 144 -5.55 -7.62 15.10
N HIS A 145 -4.47 -7.01 15.60
CA HIS A 145 -4.49 -6.13 16.78
C HIS A 145 -4.76 -4.65 16.45
N LEU A 146 -4.92 -4.31 15.18
CA LEU A 146 -5.13 -2.96 14.65
C LEU A 146 -6.44 -2.85 13.85
N THR A 147 -7.48 -3.58 14.25
CA THR A 147 -8.75 -3.68 13.51
C THR A 147 -9.40 -2.33 13.19
N GLU A 148 -9.38 -1.40 14.16
CA GLU A 148 -9.92 -0.05 13.98
C GLU A 148 -9.20 0.72 12.86
N LEU A 149 -7.87 0.62 12.80
CA LEU A 149 -7.05 1.27 11.77
C LEU A 149 -7.38 0.74 10.37
N PHE A 150 -7.57 -0.58 10.25
CA PHE A 150 -7.83 -1.25 8.97
C PHE A 150 -9.32 -1.30 8.58
N SER A 151 -10.23 -0.83 9.45
CA SER A 151 -11.68 -0.81 9.20
C SER A 151 -12.06 -0.02 7.94
N VAL A 152 -11.28 1.01 7.60
CA VAL A 152 -11.49 1.87 6.42
C VAL A 152 -11.30 1.12 5.08
N PHE A 153 -10.68 -0.06 5.10
CA PHE A 153 -10.51 -0.93 3.93
C PHE A 153 -11.55 -2.05 3.95
N PRO A 154 -12.64 -1.98 3.15
CA PRO A 154 -13.57 -3.09 3.02
C PRO A 154 -12.84 -4.35 2.56
N SER A 155 -13.25 -5.53 3.05
CA SER A 155 -12.59 -6.80 2.74
C SER A 155 -12.45 -7.07 1.23
N HIS A 156 -13.48 -6.75 0.44
CA HIS A 156 -13.47 -6.91 -1.02
C HIS A 156 -12.51 -5.94 -1.75
N ARG A 157 -12.03 -4.89 -1.07
CA ARG A 157 -11.03 -3.92 -1.57
C ARG A 157 -9.63 -4.14 -0.96
N ARG A 158 -9.39 -5.30 -0.36
CA ARG A 158 -8.06 -5.72 0.09
C ARG A 158 -7.49 -6.68 -0.95
N VAL A 159 -6.39 -6.28 -1.57
CA VAL A 159 -5.62 -7.10 -2.50
C VAL A 159 -4.32 -7.48 -1.79
N LEU A 160 -4.16 -8.78 -1.54
CA LEU A 160 -3.01 -9.34 -0.83
C LEU A 160 -2.06 -10.05 -1.80
N GLY A 161 -0.85 -10.36 -1.34
CA GLY A 161 0.24 -10.89 -2.17
C GLY A 161 0.01 -12.30 -2.71
N ASP A 162 -0.94 -13.04 -2.16
CA ASP A 162 -1.35 -14.37 -2.60
C ASP A 162 -2.72 -14.41 -3.31
N ASP A 163 -3.26 -13.22 -3.67
CA ASP A 163 -4.50 -13.07 -4.42
C ASP A 163 -4.40 -13.75 -5.81
N LYS A 164 -5.28 -14.73 -6.04
CA LYS A 164 -5.29 -15.57 -7.25
C LYS A 164 -5.68 -14.81 -8.52
N ARG A 165 -6.21 -13.60 -8.40
CA ARG A 165 -6.54 -12.72 -9.54
C ARG A 165 -5.29 -12.10 -10.16
N ILE A 166 -4.15 -12.11 -9.45
CA ILE A 166 -2.85 -11.69 -9.97
C ILE A 166 -2.11 -12.93 -10.47
N ALA A 167 -1.72 -12.93 -11.75
CA ALA A 167 -1.02 -14.08 -12.31
C ALA A 167 0.40 -14.23 -11.70
N PRO A 168 0.94 -15.47 -11.59
CA PRO A 168 2.29 -15.69 -11.09
C PRO A 168 3.34 -14.85 -11.84
N GLY A 169 4.25 -14.23 -11.09
CA GLY A 169 5.29 -13.35 -11.66
C GLY A 169 4.80 -11.94 -12.03
N ARG A 170 3.53 -11.60 -11.74
CA ARG A 170 2.95 -10.27 -11.99
C ARG A 170 2.82 -9.40 -10.73
N GLY A 171 3.57 -9.70 -9.68
CA GLY A 171 3.70 -8.79 -8.54
C GLY A 171 4.57 -7.57 -8.86
N LYS A 172 4.71 -6.66 -7.89
CA LYS A 172 5.53 -5.44 -8.01
C LYS A 172 6.94 -5.80 -8.53
N PRO A 173 7.46 -5.10 -9.56
CA PRO A 173 7.05 -3.79 -10.08
C PRO A 173 5.92 -3.80 -11.13
N ASN A 174 5.32 -4.95 -11.43
CA ASN A 174 4.19 -4.95 -12.35
C ASN A 174 2.99 -4.22 -11.73
N PRO A 175 2.18 -3.53 -12.56
CA PRO A 175 1.09 -2.67 -12.05
C PRO A 175 -0.12 -3.45 -11.55
N ASP A 176 -0.15 -4.77 -11.74
CA ASP A 176 -1.33 -5.62 -11.62
C ASP A 176 -2.02 -5.51 -10.25
N ILE A 177 -1.26 -5.36 -9.16
CA ILE A 177 -1.83 -5.22 -7.81
C ILE A 177 -2.63 -3.92 -7.65
N PHE A 178 -2.14 -2.80 -8.19
CA PHE A 178 -2.82 -1.51 -8.13
C PHE A 178 -3.97 -1.44 -9.14
N LEU A 179 -3.81 -2.02 -10.33
CA LEU A 179 -4.89 -2.16 -11.30
C LEU A 179 -6.03 -3.02 -10.76
N LEU A 180 -5.70 -4.11 -10.05
CA LEU A 180 -6.69 -4.93 -9.37
C LEU A 180 -7.36 -4.18 -8.22
N ALA A 181 -6.61 -3.43 -7.41
CA ALA A 181 -7.18 -2.61 -6.34
C ALA A 181 -8.17 -1.56 -6.90
N LEU A 182 -7.80 -0.85 -7.97
CA LEU A 182 -8.71 0.06 -8.68
C LEU A 182 -9.94 -0.68 -9.23
N LYS A 183 -9.75 -1.88 -9.81
CA LYS A 183 -10.86 -2.72 -10.28
C LYS A 183 -11.84 -3.03 -9.15
N THR A 184 -11.36 -3.43 -7.96
CA THR A 184 -12.25 -3.71 -6.81
C THR A 184 -13.03 -2.48 -6.34
N ILE A 185 -12.44 -1.29 -6.43
CA ILE A 185 -13.15 -0.03 -6.18
C ILE A 185 -14.25 0.16 -7.22
N ASN A 186 -13.89 0.07 -8.51
CA ASN A 186 -14.83 0.27 -9.62
C ASN A 186 -16.01 -0.71 -9.62
N GLU A 187 -15.78 -1.96 -9.21
CA GLU A 187 -16.82 -2.98 -9.07
C GLU A 187 -17.78 -2.74 -7.89
N SER A 188 -17.44 -1.81 -6.99
CA SER A 188 -18.21 -1.50 -5.78
C SER A 188 -18.60 -0.02 -5.69
N LEU A 189 -18.56 0.72 -6.80
CA LEU A 189 -19.10 2.08 -6.88
C LEU A 189 -20.63 2.09 -6.81
N GLY A 190 -21.20 3.17 -6.30
CA GLY A 190 -22.65 3.34 -6.24
C GLY A 190 -23.29 3.59 -7.61
N ASP A 191 -24.60 3.40 -7.68
CA ASP A 191 -25.37 3.65 -8.89
C ASP A 191 -25.21 5.11 -9.36
N GLY A 192 -24.83 5.27 -10.64
CA GLY A 192 -24.64 6.58 -11.27
C GLY A 192 -23.25 7.19 -11.08
N GLU A 193 -22.37 6.57 -10.30
CA GLU A 193 -20.96 6.95 -10.26
C GLU A 193 -20.23 6.45 -11.51
N LYS A 194 -19.41 7.33 -12.10
CA LYS A 194 -18.58 6.95 -13.25
C LYS A 194 -17.37 6.13 -12.78
N PRO A 195 -16.93 5.13 -13.55
CA PRO A 195 -15.69 4.42 -13.27
C PRO A 195 -14.52 5.38 -13.06
N ILE A 196 -13.71 5.12 -12.05
CA ILE A 196 -12.50 5.86 -11.72
C ILE A 196 -11.39 5.38 -12.65
N THR A 197 -10.71 6.35 -13.26
CA THR A 197 -9.56 6.12 -14.15
C THR A 197 -8.25 6.10 -13.35
N PRO A 198 -7.17 5.52 -13.90
CA PRO A 198 -5.86 5.56 -13.24
C PRO A 198 -5.34 6.96 -12.89
N GLU A 199 -5.61 7.99 -13.72
CA GLU A 199 -5.16 9.37 -13.44
C GLU A 199 -5.87 10.00 -12.22
N GLU A 200 -7.05 9.50 -11.88
CA GLU A 200 -7.83 9.89 -10.69
C GLU A 200 -7.41 9.09 -9.44
N CYS A 201 -6.38 8.25 -9.53
CA CYS A 201 -5.86 7.46 -8.43
C CYS A 201 -4.55 8.02 -7.86
N LEU A 202 -4.41 7.94 -6.54
CA LEU A 202 -3.18 8.23 -5.80
C LEU A 202 -2.72 6.97 -5.06
N VAL A 203 -1.57 6.44 -5.47
CA VAL A 203 -0.88 5.35 -4.80
C VAL A 203 -0.01 5.92 -3.68
N PHE A 204 -0.04 5.30 -2.52
CA PHE A 204 0.90 5.56 -1.44
C PHE A 204 1.84 4.35 -1.30
N GLU A 205 3.15 4.61 -1.30
CA GLU A 205 4.19 3.58 -1.35
C GLU A 205 5.45 4.04 -0.61
N ASP A 206 6.17 3.10 0.00
CA ASP A 206 7.49 3.35 0.60
C ASP A 206 8.63 2.80 -0.28
N SER A 207 8.33 1.81 -1.11
CA SER A 207 9.32 0.98 -1.80
C SER A 207 9.56 1.42 -3.24
N VAL A 208 10.79 1.22 -3.74
CA VAL A 208 11.13 1.49 -5.15
C VAL A 208 10.30 0.66 -6.15
N PRO A 209 10.17 -0.68 -6.03
CA PRO A 209 9.36 -1.46 -6.97
C PRO A 209 7.87 -1.11 -6.88
N GLY A 210 7.40 -0.68 -5.71
CA GLY A 210 6.04 -0.21 -5.52
C GLY A 210 5.75 1.11 -6.21
N VAL A 211 6.65 2.09 -6.08
CA VAL A 211 6.54 3.34 -6.86
C VAL A 211 6.49 3.03 -8.35
N GLU A 212 7.39 2.18 -8.85
CA GLU A 212 7.39 1.78 -10.25
C GLU A 212 6.07 1.10 -10.67
N ALA A 213 5.51 0.22 -9.83
CA ALA A 213 4.21 -0.40 -10.10
C ALA A 213 3.07 0.62 -10.19
N GLY A 214 3.03 1.62 -9.31
CA GLY A 214 2.06 2.71 -9.37
C GLY A 214 2.21 3.56 -10.63
N ARG A 215 3.46 3.88 -11.01
CA ARG A 215 3.77 4.59 -12.26
C ARG A 215 3.28 3.82 -13.48
N ARG A 216 3.59 2.53 -13.55
CA ARG A 216 3.19 1.62 -14.65
C ARG A 216 1.68 1.40 -14.72
N ALA A 217 0.97 1.58 -13.61
CA ALA A 217 -0.48 1.55 -13.58
C ALA A 217 -1.12 2.81 -14.17
N GLY A 218 -0.33 3.83 -14.52
CA GLY A 218 -0.83 5.13 -14.97
C GLY A 218 -1.43 5.95 -13.83
N MET A 219 -0.91 5.78 -12.62
CA MET A 219 -1.42 6.42 -11.41
C MET A 219 -0.42 7.42 -10.86
N ARG A 220 -0.93 8.39 -10.09
CA ARG A 220 -0.07 9.31 -9.32
C ARG A 220 0.46 8.57 -8.09
N VAL A 221 1.66 8.92 -7.62
CA VAL A 221 2.31 8.21 -6.51
C VAL A 221 2.88 9.16 -5.46
N ILE A 222 2.59 8.90 -4.19
CA ILE A 222 3.33 9.42 -3.05
C ILE A 222 4.37 8.39 -2.65
N TRP A 223 5.64 8.76 -2.71
CA TRP A 223 6.75 7.98 -2.18
C TRP A 223 7.12 8.46 -0.79
N CYS A 224 6.84 7.65 0.24
CA CYS A 224 7.15 7.91 1.64
C CYS A 224 8.10 6.84 2.20
N PRO A 225 9.38 6.83 1.78
CA PRO A 225 10.33 5.78 2.12
C PRO A 225 10.80 5.83 3.58
N HIS A 226 11.17 4.66 4.08
CA HIS A 226 12.03 4.58 5.27
C HIS A 226 13.32 5.39 5.07
N LYS A 227 13.79 6.09 6.12
CA LYS A 227 14.98 6.97 6.08
C LYS A 227 16.24 6.28 5.57
N GLY A 228 16.40 5.00 5.86
CA GLY A 228 17.51 4.19 5.36
C GLY A 228 17.43 3.88 3.87
N LEU A 229 16.23 3.67 3.32
CA LEU A 229 16.03 3.49 1.88
C LEU A 229 16.31 4.80 1.15
N LEU A 230 15.84 5.94 1.69
CA LEU A 230 16.14 7.25 1.13
C LEU A 230 17.65 7.51 1.06
N LYS A 231 18.42 7.13 2.09
CA LYS A 231 19.89 7.24 2.09
C LYS A 231 20.55 6.36 1.03
N GLU A 232 20.05 5.15 0.82
CA GLU A 232 20.56 4.23 -0.20
C GLU A 232 20.38 4.80 -1.62
N TYR A 233 19.30 5.54 -1.85
CA TYR A 233 18.98 6.18 -3.14
C TYR A 233 19.35 7.67 -3.21
N ALA A 234 20.25 8.14 -2.33
CA ALA A 234 20.66 9.54 -2.33
C ALA A 234 21.22 9.98 -3.70
N GLY A 235 20.65 11.04 -4.27
CA GLY A 235 20.99 11.53 -5.61
C GLY A 235 20.29 10.81 -6.77
N ARG A 236 19.49 9.78 -6.49
CA ARG A 236 18.68 9.01 -7.45
C ARG A 236 17.18 9.09 -7.17
N GLU A 237 16.74 9.98 -6.27
CA GLU A 237 15.34 10.12 -5.85
C GLU A 237 14.42 10.38 -7.05
N LYS A 238 14.88 11.21 -8.00
CA LYS A 238 14.15 11.50 -9.24
C LYS A 238 13.96 10.27 -10.13
N GLU A 239 14.92 9.34 -10.14
CA GLU A 239 14.79 8.08 -10.87
C GLU A 239 13.75 7.17 -10.21
N VAL A 240 13.71 7.15 -8.87
CA VAL A 240 12.67 6.43 -8.11
C VAL A 240 11.29 6.98 -8.45
N LEU A 241 11.10 8.31 -8.35
CA LEU A 241 9.82 8.97 -8.64
C LEU A 241 9.35 8.77 -10.10
N ALA A 242 10.29 8.64 -11.05
CA ALA A 242 9.97 8.32 -12.42
C ALA A 242 9.69 6.80 -12.64
N GLY A 243 9.96 5.94 -11.66
CA GLY A 243 9.92 4.48 -11.81
C GLY A 243 11.00 3.95 -12.76
N ARG A 244 12.17 4.62 -12.81
CA ARG A 244 13.24 4.38 -13.80
C ARG A 244 14.56 3.90 -13.18
N THR A 245 14.55 3.35 -11.97
CA THR A 245 15.78 2.88 -11.34
C THR A 245 16.44 1.73 -12.12
N GLY A 246 15.66 1.01 -12.94
CA GLY A 246 16.12 -0.15 -13.72
C GLY A 246 16.37 -1.40 -12.87
N GLU A 247 16.11 -1.32 -11.56
CA GLU A 247 16.40 -2.38 -10.59
C GLU A 247 15.26 -3.39 -10.45
N ALA A 248 14.12 -3.12 -11.09
CA ALA A 248 12.94 -3.94 -10.94
C ALA A 248 12.80 -5.07 -11.99
N GLY A 249 13.73 -5.19 -12.95
CA GLY A 249 13.84 -6.33 -13.87
C GLY A 249 14.18 -5.95 -15.32
N GLN A 250 14.01 -6.88 -16.27
CA GLN A 250 13.97 -6.53 -17.70
C GLN A 250 12.60 -5.90 -17.99
N VAL A 251 12.55 -4.58 -17.99
CA VAL A 251 11.30 -3.82 -18.08
C VAL A 251 11.20 -3.10 -19.42
N ASP A 252 9.99 -3.07 -19.99
CA ASP A 252 9.67 -2.18 -21.12
C ASP A 252 9.67 -0.73 -20.64
N MET A 253 10.69 0.01 -21.05
CA MET A 253 10.92 1.42 -20.68
C MET A 253 9.87 2.37 -21.27
N HIS A 254 8.97 1.93 -22.15
CA HIS A 254 7.84 2.74 -22.61
C HIS A 254 6.71 2.85 -21.58
N GLN A 255 6.71 2.03 -20.54
CA GLN A 255 5.67 1.99 -19.51
C GLN A 255 6.08 2.68 -18.20
N VAL A 256 7.29 3.27 -18.14
CA VAL A 256 7.77 4.04 -16.98
C VAL A 256 7.61 5.55 -17.22
N GLY A 257 7.66 6.33 -16.15
CA GLY A 257 7.50 7.79 -16.21
C GLY A 257 8.73 8.50 -16.76
N GLU A 258 8.65 9.83 -16.83
CA GLU A 258 9.77 10.71 -17.17
C GLU A 258 10.25 11.47 -15.93
N ILE A 259 11.53 11.82 -15.88
CA ILE A 259 12.07 12.60 -14.75
C ILE A 259 11.39 13.97 -14.71
N ASP A 260 10.94 14.34 -13.50
CA ASP A 260 10.26 15.60 -13.19
C ASP A 260 8.91 15.78 -13.94
N ASP A 261 8.20 14.69 -14.26
CA ASP A 261 6.92 14.74 -14.97
C ASP A 261 5.69 15.07 -14.10
N GLY A 262 5.87 15.19 -12.78
CA GLY A 262 4.84 15.63 -11.82
C GLY A 262 3.89 14.53 -11.34
N TRP A 263 4.04 13.30 -11.80
CA TRP A 263 3.15 12.18 -11.44
C TRP A 263 3.49 11.53 -10.10
N ALA A 264 4.72 11.69 -9.61
CA ALA A 264 5.10 11.19 -8.30
C ALA A 264 5.81 12.24 -7.45
N GLU A 265 5.60 12.16 -6.16
CA GLU A 265 6.14 13.10 -5.19
C GLU A 265 6.70 12.37 -3.98
N TYR A 266 7.83 12.87 -3.47
CA TYR A 266 8.40 12.40 -2.22
C TYR A 266 7.77 13.14 -1.04
N LEU A 267 7.37 12.40 -0.01
CA LEU A 267 7.03 12.95 1.30
C LEU A 267 7.88 12.27 2.39
N PRO A 268 8.43 13.02 3.36
CA PRO A 268 9.20 12.44 4.47
C PRO A 268 8.33 11.77 5.54
N THR A 269 7.03 12.10 5.58
CA THR A 269 6.02 11.62 6.53
C THR A 269 4.63 11.82 5.90
N LEU A 270 3.62 11.14 6.42
CA LEU A 270 2.21 11.32 6.04
C LEU A 270 1.46 12.27 6.98
N GLU A 271 2.15 12.84 7.97
CA GLU A 271 1.63 13.93 8.80
C GLU A 271 1.29 15.16 7.95
N ASP A 272 0.23 15.89 8.33
CA ASP A 272 -0.23 17.11 7.66
C ASP A 272 -0.42 16.95 6.14
N PHE A 273 -0.91 15.78 5.71
CA PHE A 273 -1.07 15.45 4.30
C PHE A 273 -1.87 16.53 3.53
N PRO A 274 -1.38 17.04 2.38
CA PRO A 274 -1.97 18.21 1.71
C PRO A 274 -3.16 17.85 0.80
N TYR A 275 -4.31 17.48 1.38
CA TYR A 275 -5.50 17.01 0.66
C TYR A 275 -5.95 17.93 -0.49
N GLU A 276 -5.97 19.25 -0.28
CA GLU A 276 -6.43 20.23 -1.28
C GLU A 276 -5.59 20.20 -2.56
N LYS A 277 -4.29 19.93 -2.45
CA LYS A 277 -3.37 19.79 -3.60
C LYS A 277 -3.82 18.67 -4.55
N PHE A 278 -4.49 17.66 -4.01
CA PHE A 278 -5.00 16.51 -4.74
C PHE A 278 -6.49 16.62 -5.08
N GLY A 279 -7.11 17.77 -4.83
CA GLY A 279 -8.53 17.99 -5.06
C GLY A 279 -9.44 17.20 -4.12
N MET A 280 -8.93 16.81 -2.95
CA MET A 280 -9.70 16.10 -1.92
C MET A 280 -10.22 17.09 -0.88
N THR A 281 -11.51 16.98 -0.54
CA THR A 281 -12.13 17.78 0.53
C THR A 281 -12.48 16.89 1.70
N ILE A 282 -11.83 17.12 2.85
CA ILE A 282 -12.06 16.38 4.08
C ILE A 282 -13.22 17.00 4.84
N PRO A 283 -14.28 16.24 5.17
CA PRO A 283 -15.36 16.75 6.02
C PRO A 283 -14.85 17.13 7.43
N PRO A 284 -15.49 18.11 8.09
CA PRO A 284 -15.18 18.43 9.48
C PRO A 284 -15.34 17.21 10.40
N VAL A 285 -14.53 17.10 11.46
CA VAL A 285 -14.55 15.93 12.37
C VAL A 285 -15.90 15.76 13.07
N GLU A 286 -16.67 16.83 13.22
CA GLU A 286 -17.97 16.84 13.87
C GLU A 286 -18.97 15.90 13.19
N VAL A 287 -18.82 15.67 11.87
CA VAL A 287 -19.72 14.81 11.11
C VAL A 287 -19.63 13.34 11.54
N ASP A 288 -18.54 12.92 12.18
CA ASP A 288 -18.41 11.56 12.72
C ASP A 288 -19.49 11.25 13.77
N ASN A 289 -20.10 12.28 14.38
CA ASN A 289 -21.19 12.13 15.34
C ASN A 289 -22.56 11.95 14.69
N GLU A 290 -22.69 12.21 13.39
CA GLU A 290 -23.96 12.10 12.66
C GLU A 290 -24.50 10.65 12.69
N PRO A 291 -25.81 10.43 12.89
CA PRO A 291 -26.36 9.08 13.00
C PRO A 291 -26.07 8.19 11.79
N PHE A 292 -26.05 8.76 10.58
CA PHE A 292 -25.77 8.02 9.35
C PHE A 292 -24.27 7.76 9.11
N MET A 293 -23.38 8.40 9.87
CA MET A 293 -21.94 8.15 9.82
C MET A 293 -21.51 7.00 10.74
N LYS A 294 -22.36 6.63 11.72
CA LYS A 294 -22.13 5.50 12.61
C LYS A 294 -22.48 4.22 11.86
N GLU A 295 -21.52 3.30 11.75
CA GLU A 295 -21.76 2.01 11.11
C GLU A 295 -22.85 1.26 11.88
N ASN A 296 -23.93 0.85 11.20
CA ASN A 296 -24.85 -0.14 11.75
C ASN A 296 -24.09 -1.46 11.82
N VAL A 297 -23.54 -1.78 12.99
CA VAL A 297 -22.83 -3.04 13.31
C VAL A 297 -23.73 -4.29 13.12
N GLY A 298 -24.99 -4.13 12.70
CA GLY A 298 -26.00 -5.20 12.63
C GLY A 298 -26.02 -6.06 11.35
N ASP A 299 -25.49 -5.60 10.22
CA ASP A 299 -25.70 -6.29 8.93
C ASP A 299 -24.47 -7.01 8.36
N VAL A 300 -23.35 -7.07 9.10
CA VAL A 300 -22.11 -7.75 8.65
C VAL A 300 -21.99 -9.19 9.17
N LEU A 301 -22.96 -9.69 9.94
CA LEU A 301 -22.88 -11.03 10.55
C LEU A 301 -24.17 -11.85 10.42
N VAL A 302 -24.65 -12.12 9.20
CA VAL A 302 -25.38 -13.38 8.95
C VAL A 302 -25.21 -13.82 7.49
N ASP A 303 -24.04 -14.33 7.13
CA ASP A 303 -24.01 -15.29 6.02
C ASP A 303 -24.53 -16.61 6.59
N LYS A 304 -25.83 -16.84 6.37
CA LYS A 304 -26.51 -18.06 6.80
C LYS A 304 -25.84 -19.23 6.09
N THR A 305 -25.04 -19.98 6.84
CA THR A 305 -24.86 -21.41 6.61
C THR A 305 -26.22 -22.10 6.69
N ASN A 306 -26.99 -22.05 5.61
CA ASN A 306 -28.08 -22.98 5.39
C ASN A 306 -27.52 -24.15 4.61
N GLY A 307 -27.10 -25.17 5.34
CA GLY A 307 -27.10 -26.52 4.81
C GLY A 307 -28.54 -26.97 4.54
N SER A 308 -28.72 -27.75 3.48
CA SER A 308 -29.83 -28.68 3.38
C SER A 308 -29.52 -29.75 2.34
N ALA A 309 -29.44 -30.99 2.84
CA ALA A 309 -29.56 -32.30 2.20
C ALA A 309 -28.52 -32.72 1.16
#